data_AF-A0A7G1P969-F1
#
_entry.id   AF-A0A7G1P969-F1
#
_cell.length_a   1.000
_cell.length_b   1.000
_cell.length_c   1.000
_cell.angle_alpha   90.00
_cell.angle_beta   90.00
_cell.angle_gamma   90.00
#
_symmetry.space_group_name_H-M   'P 1'
#
loop_
_entity.id
_entity.type
_entity.pdbx_description
1 polymer ?
#
loop_
_entity_poly.entity_id
_entity_poly.type
_entity_poly.pdbx_seq_one_letter_code
_entity_poly.pdbx_strand_id
1 'polypeptide(L)'
;MANDGFDFSPGAQVPLSGAAGQTAATFALASAAYRDSPVDAILDANSEWHQSSVSPGRKWASIFKPNLGEAFARAVQVRMLGGGRSPLIQSFGTEPQVVVEHCLAANRIRKERDSWLTAVMVLTGLIFLPGLLVWLLVFQIRRSVAKVTDKRAGALATTLLIAMGGLAVLFLIKMPFAGFWAWYARAAIVAPVLGWLWAKQISERTAHDLRERWSGLLAGGGIGAKIPEAVPGSPGETSAEALRQGLARLGAEQQSNSVFYAGPKGILGMGTRWGSWQLAEDLVSADPTKEIHPFRSWDVIRSIHDQLRMLERGPLNTGGFPAPSIKHWVVTPINENAKSVSRPGGTDVDAYQVKTHAIQDICNKQQFGSGDRHYLGVQWTLWDGQLVITMLITVTVLHETLRIEVTGHALGPVHSLFTSGPAAKTKTVPKTVRFWETKTQKLPLVDADEVVRLAVRAPFTWYPPILDWLGGKLTLPEPFGLRHAWAAKPWRHRFMADDALRAATPVLRVVHAAAIRVLNDNGVNTEKFGNRSSALSGAVQDASPGKADLYDA
;
A
#
# COMPACT_ATOMS: atom_id res chain seq x y z
N MET A 1 -11.30 -9.11 -55.54
CA MET A 1 -10.95 -10.21 -54.60
C MET A 1 -10.18 -9.57 -53.47
N ALA A 2 -10.81 -9.47 -52.30
CA ALA A 2 -10.27 -8.80 -51.12
C ALA A 2 -9.43 -9.79 -50.33
N ASN A 3 -8.22 -9.38 -49.93
CA ASN A 3 -7.35 -10.18 -49.08
C ASN A 3 -7.94 -10.22 -47.66
N ASP A 4 -8.52 -11.38 -47.31
CA ASP A 4 -8.62 -11.86 -45.94
C ASP A 4 -7.20 -12.02 -45.38
N GLY A 5 -6.75 -11.02 -44.64
CA GLY A 5 -5.48 -11.03 -43.91
C GLY A 5 -5.75 -10.62 -42.49
N PHE A 6 -5.73 -11.58 -41.57
CA PHE A 6 -5.74 -11.34 -40.13
C PHE A 6 -4.73 -10.24 -39.78
N ASP A 7 -5.23 -9.15 -39.23
CA ASP A 7 -4.45 -8.04 -38.71
C ASP A 7 -3.69 -8.50 -37.45
N PHE A 8 -2.38 -8.72 -37.60
CA PHE A 8 -1.46 -9.05 -36.51
C PHE A 8 -0.77 -7.81 -35.94
N SER A 9 -1.33 -6.61 -36.11
CA SER A 9 -0.89 -5.45 -35.33
C SER A 9 -1.16 -5.72 -33.83
N PRO A 10 -0.26 -5.30 -32.91
CA PRO A 10 -0.45 -5.57 -31.49
C PRO A 10 -1.71 -4.84 -30.98
N GLY A 11 -2.83 -5.55 -30.92
CA GLY A 11 -4.02 -5.12 -30.20
C GLY A 11 -3.65 -4.83 -28.74
N ALA A 12 -4.36 -3.86 -28.15
CA ALA A 12 -4.15 -3.29 -26.82
C ALA A 12 -3.43 -4.25 -25.85
N GLN A 13 -2.12 -4.01 -25.66
CA GLN A 13 -1.31 -4.84 -24.79
C GLN A 13 -1.91 -4.87 -23.39
N VAL A 14 -2.27 -6.06 -22.93
CA VAL A 14 -2.37 -6.34 -21.49
C VAL A 14 -1.02 -5.97 -20.90
N PRO A 15 -0.93 -5.07 -19.91
CA PRO A 15 0.34 -4.84 -19.23
C PRO A 15 0.82 -6.20 -18.71
N LEU A 16 1.87 -6.74 -19.32
CA LEU A 16 2.54 -7.92 -18.82
C LEU A 16 3.28 -7.49 -17.56
N SER A 17 2.59 -7.51 -16.43
CA SER A 17 3.21 -7.42 -15.11
C SER A 17 3.94 -8.73 -14.85
N GLY A 18 5.19 -8.79 -15.32
CA GLY A 18 6.08 -9.92 -15.14
C GLY A 18 7.51 -9.58 -15.51
N ALA A 19 8.36 -9.47 -14.48
CA ALA A 19 9.83 -9.52 -14.52
C ALA A 19 10.67 -8.23 -14.64
N ALA A 20 10.11 -7.03 -14.69
CA ALA A 20 10.91 -5.80 -14.57
C ALA A 20 10.25 -4.77 -13.63
N GLY A 21 10.86 -4.50 -12.46
CA GLY A 21 10.52 -3.37 -11.58
C GLY A 21 9.81 -3.69 -10.26
N GLN A 22 9.24 -4.89 -10.11
CA GLN A 22 8.40 -5.19 -8.94
C GLN A 22 9.23 -5.52 -7.70
N THR A 23 9.06 -4.70 -6.65
CA THR A 23 9.81 -4.80 -5.39
C THR A 23 9.11 -5.70 -4.36
N ALA A 24 9.84 -6.37 -3.47
CA ALA A 24 9.29 -7.11 -2.34
C ALA A 24 8.34 -6.26 -1.48
N ALA A 25 8.63 -4.96 -1.33
CA ALA A 25 7.73 -4.03 -0.65
C ALA A 25 6.38 -3.88 -1.38
N THR A 26 6.39 -3.84 -2.71
CA THR A 26 5.17 -3.82 -3.55
C THR A 26 4.36 -5.09 -3.37
N PHE A 27 5.00 -6.26 -3.45
CA PHE A 27 4.32 -7.54 -3.26
C PHE A 27 3.79 -7.76 -1.85
N ALA A 28 4.52 -7.31 -0.82
CA ALA A 28 4.06 -7.35 0.56
C ALA A 28 2.75 -6.55 0.73
N LEU A 29 2.68 -5.33 0.18
CA LEU A 29 1.47 -4.50 0.22
C LEU A 29 0.34 -5.09 -0.63
N ALA A 30 0.64 -5.60 -1.83
CA ALA A 30 -0.33 -6.29 -2.69
C ALA A 30 -0.92 -7.54 -2.01
N SER A 31 -0.13 -8.26 -1.21
CA SER A 31 -0.57 -9.45 -0.49
C SER A 31 -1.78 -9.18 0.43
N ALA A 32 -1.89 -7.95 0.96
CA ALA A 32 -3.01 -7.58 1.83
C ALA A 32 -4.36 -7.69 1.13
N ALA A 33 -4.42 -7.50 -0.20
CA ALA A 33 -5.63 -7.66 -0.98
C ALA A 33 -6.21 -9.08 -0.91
N TYR A 34 -5.41 -10.10 -0.58
CA TYR A 34 -5.80 -11.52 -0.60
C TYR A 34 -6.03 -12.12 0.80
N ARG A 35 -5.87 -11.34 1.87
CA ARG A 35 -5.95 -11.82 3.25
C ARG A 35 -7.36 -12.13 3.71
N ASP A 36 -7.47 -13.15 4.55
CA ASP A 36 -8.72 -13.60 5.18
C ASP A 36 -8.76 -13.33 6.70
N SER A 37 -7.79 -12.56 7.22
CA SER A 37 -7.73 -12.15 8.62
C SER A 37 -8.86 -11.15 8.99
N PRO A 38 -9.17 -10.97 10.28
CA PRO A 38 -10.07 -9.91 10.73
C PRO A 38 -9.59 -8.53 10.28
N VAL A 39 -10.51 -7.65 9.89
CA VAL A 39 -10.19 -6.28 9.45
C VAL A 39 -9.40 -5.50 10.49
N ASP A 40 -9.69 -5.73 11.77
CA ASP A 40 -9.09 -5.00 12.88
C ASP A 40 -7.57 -5.25 12.98
N ALA A 41 -7.04 -6.33 12.40
CA ALA A 41 -5.60 -6.61 12.35
C ALA A 41 -4.80 -5.53 11.58
N ILE A 42 -5.46 -4.72 10.73
CA ILE A 42 -4.79 -3.59 10.08
C ILE A 42 -4.39 -2.49 11.07
N LEU A 43 -5.09 -2.39 12.21
CA LEU A 43 -4.82 -1.39 13.23
C LEU A 43 -3.47 -1.62 13.90
N ASP A 44 -2.99 -2.87 13.94
CA ASP A 44 -1.67 -3.23 14.45
C ASP A 44 -0.53 -2.67 13.57
N ALA A 45 -0.84 -2.32 12.32
CA ALA A 45 0.10 -1.70 11.39
C ALA A 45 0.07 -0.16 11.42
N ASN A 46 -0.75 0.45 12.29
CA ASN A 46 -0.80 1.90 12.42
C ASN A 46 0.51 2.43 13.01
N SER A 47 0.97 3.56 12.48
CA SER A 47 2.07 4.33 13.08
C SER A 47 1.53 5.50 13.89
N GLU A 48 2.40 6.12 14.68
CA GLU A 48 2.10 7.33 15.45
C GLU A 48 1.44 8.42 14.60
N TRP A 49 1.93 8.60 13.37
CA TRP A 49 1.51 9.67 12.46
C TRP A 49 0.48 9.26 11.40
N HIS A 50 0.35 7.95 11.13
CA HIS A 50 -0.57 7.41 10.13
C HIS A 50 -1.48 6.34 10.75
N GLN A 51 -2.71 6.75 11.05
CA GLN A 51 -3.71 5.90 11.68
C GLN A 51 -4.83 5.57 10.70
N SER A 52 -4.98 4.28 10.40
CA SER A 52 -6.16 3.73 9.74
C SER A 52 -7.29 3.63 10.76
N SER A 53 -8.54 3.84 10.35
CA SER A 53 -9.70 3.65 11.21
C SER A 53 -10.67 2.62 10.62
N VAL A 54 -11.16 1.73 11.47
CA VAL A 54 -12.18 0.74 11.10
C VAL A 54 -13.50 1.21 11.69
N SER A 55 -14.43 1.63 10.82
CA SER A 55 -15.78 2.00 11.25
C SER A 55 -16.59 0.72 11.47
N PRO A 56 -17.08 0.43 12.69
CA PRO A 56 -17.91 -0.73 12.91
C PRO A 56 -19.25 -0.57 12.18
N GLY A 57 -19.72 -1.64 11.55
CA GLY A 57 -21.06 -1.72 11.00
C GLY A 57 -22.15 -1.76 12.09
N ARG A 58 -23.40 -2.02 11.69
CA ARG A 58 -24.49 -2.16 12.66
C ARG A 58 -24.25 -3.37 13.56
N LYS A 59 -24.41 -3.20 14.88
CA LYS A 59 -24.18 -4.29 15.88
C LYS A 59 -24.98 -5.56 15.58
N TRP A 60 -26.20 -5.41 15.07
CA TRP A 60 -27.08 -6.52 14.68
C TRP A 60 -26.70 -7.15 13.31
N ALA A 61 -25.91 -6.45 12.48
CA ALA A 61 -25.54 -6.84 11.12
C ALA A 61 -24.09 -7.35 11.03
N SER A 62 -23.54 -7.91 12.11
CA SER A 62 -22.16 -8.44 12.16
C SER A 62 -21.85 -9.49 11.08
N ILE A 63 -22.89 -10.14 10.52
CA ILE A 63 -22.79 -11.06 9.38
C ILE A 63 -22.39 -10.38 8.06
N PHE A 64 -22.39 -9.06 7.99
CA PHE A 64 -21.92 -8.33 6.81
C PHE A 64 -20.50 -7.79 6.96
N LYS A 65 -19.82 -8.00 8.10
CA LYS A 65 -18.46 -7.48 8.32
C LYS A 65 -17.52 -8.01 7.22
N PRO A 66 -16.73 -7.14 6.54
CA PRO A 66 -15.72 -7.60 5.58
C PRO A 66 -14.58 -8.32 6.28
N ASN A 67 -13.83 -9.13 5.54
CA ASN A 67 -12.49 -9.55 5.96
C ASN A 67 -11.45 -8.48 5.59
N LEU A 68 -10.21 -8.62 6.09
CA LEU A 68 -9.14 -7.65 5.85
C LEU A 68 -8.91 -7.40 4.35
N GLY A 69 -8.81 -8.45 3.54
CA GLY A 69 -8.56 -8.31 2.10
C GLY A 69 -9.71 -7.65 1.34
N GLU A 70 -10.97 -7.92 1.70
CA GLU A 70 -12.16 -7.26 1.16
C GLU A 70 -12.17 -5.77 1.50
N ALA A 71 -11.90 -5.42 2.76
CA ALA A 71 -11.89 -4.03 3.21
C ALA A 71 -10.71 -3.25 2.62
N PHE A 72 -9.51 -3.85 2.59
CA PHE A 72 -8.30 -3.26 2.03
C PHE A 72 -8.44 -3.02 0.53
N ALA A 73 -8.79 -4.05 -0.25
CA ALA A 73 -8.89 -3.95 -1.71
C ALA A 73 -9.92 -2.89 -2.12
N ARG A 74 -11.05 -2.82 -1.41
CA ARG A 74 -12.07 -1.79 -1.63
C ARG A 74 -11.59 -0.39 -1.24
N ALA A 75 -10.99 -0.23 -0.07
CA ALA A 75 -10.50 1.06 0.39
C ALA A 75 -9.43 1.62 -0.56
N VAL A 76 -8.51 0.76 -1.02
CA VAL A 76 -7.48 1.10 -2.01
C VAL A 76 -8.10 1.47 -3.35
N GLN A 77 -9.05 0.67 -3.88
CA GLN A 77 -9.75 0.97 -5.13
C GLN A 77 -10.44 2.34 -5.08
N VAL A 78 -11.23 2.60 -4.03
CA VAL A 78 -11.95 3.88 -3.88
C VAL A 78 -10.96 5.05 -3.73
N ARG A 79 -9.90 4.89 -2.93
CA ARG A 79 -8.97 5.97 -2.64
C ARG A 79 -7.99 6.27 -3.76
N MET A 80 -7.62 5.27 -4.57
CA MET A 80 -6.61 5.40 -5.63
C MET A 80 -7.18 5.54 -7.04
N LEU A 81 -8.41 5.07 -7.29
CA LEU A 81 -9.07 5.16 -8.60
C LEU A 81 -10.37 5.96 -8.61
N GLY A 82 -10.93 6.30 -7.44
CA GLY A 82 -12.19 7.04 -7.37
C GLY A 82 -12.09 8.43 -8.00
N GLY A 83 -13.10 8.83 -8.80
CA GLY A 83 -13.08 10.10 -9.56
C GLY A 83 -12.97 11.37 -8.70
N GLY A 84 -13.55 11.35 -7.50
CA GLY A 84 -13.48 12.45 -6.52
C GLY A 84 -12.36 12.34 -5.49
N ARG A 85 -11.35 11.48 -5.72
CA ARG A 85 -10.26 11.27 -4.74
C ARG A 85 -9.38 12.50 -4.58
N SER A 86 -8.90 12.73 -3.36
CA SER A 86 -7.83 13.70 -3.11
C SER A 86 -6.51 13.23 -3.75
N PRO A 87 -5.58 14.16 -4.05
CA PRO A 87 -4.26 13.78 -4.56
C PRO A 87 -3.54 12.81 -3.62
N LEU A 88 -2.73 11.93 -4.21
CA LEU A 88 -1.94 10.94 -3.50
C LEU A 88 -0.53 11.45 -3.22
N ILE A 89 0.08 11.00 -2.13
CA ILE A 89 1.51 11.15 -1.86
C ILE A 89 2.29 10.07 -2.63
N GLN A 90 3.53 10.39 -2.99
CA GLN A 90 4.45 9.46 -3.64
C GLN A 90 4.81 8.30 -2.72
N SER A 91 4.81 7.10 -3.27
CA SER A 91 5.10 5.85 -2.57
C SER A 91 6.45 5.30 -3.03
N PHE A 92 7.53 5.90 -2.54
CA PHE A 92 8.89 5.55 -2.96
C PHE A 92 9.25 4.08 -2.68
N GLY A 93 10.02 3.46 -3.58
CA GLY A 93 10.44 2.05 -3.46
C GLY A 93 9.30 1.03 -3.65
N THR A 94 8.12 1.48 -4.08
CA THR A 94 6.98 0.63 -4.41
C THR A 94 6.28 1.10 -5.68
N GLU A 95 5.51 0.21 -6.28
CA GLU A 95 4.68 0.51 -7.45
C GLU A 95 3.19 0.45 -7.07
N PRO A 96 2.56 1.60 -6.74
CA PRO A 96 1.17 1.59 -6.28
C PRO A 96 0.19 1.10 -7.34
N GLN A 97 0.53 1.26 -8.62
CA GLN A 97 -0.25 0.71 -9.72
C GLN A 97 -0.40 -0.80 -9.58
N VAL A 98 0.69 -1.54 -9.37
CA VAL A 98 0.68 -3.00 -9.20
C VAL A 98 -0.18 -3.41 -7.99
N VAL A 99 -0.11 -2.67 -6.89
CA VAL A 99 -0.95 -2.95 -5.71
C VAL A 99 -2.44 -2.75 -6.00
N VAL A 100 -2.78 -1.68 -6.72
CA VAL A 100 -4.16 -1.46 -7.18
C VAL A 100 -4.61 -2.58 -8.11
N GLU A 101 -3.73 -3.02 -9.01
CA GLU A 101 -4.01 -4.08 -9.95
C GLU A 101 -4.35 -5.41 -9.24
N HIS A 102 -3.58 -5.77 -8.21
CA HIS A 102 -3.89 -6.91 -7.35
C HIS A 102 -5.19 -6.74 -6.55
N CYS A 103 -5.48 -5.52 -6.08
CA CYS A 103 -6.77 -5.22 -5.43
C CYS A 103 -7.96 -5.46 -6.36
N LEU A 104 -7.86 -5.02 -7.62
CA LEU A 104 -8.88 -5.23 -8.65
C LEU A 104 -9.04 -6.71 -8.99
N ALA A 105 -7.92 -7.43 -9.19
CA ALA A 105 -7.94 -8.87 -9.43
C ALA A 105 -8.58 -9.65 -8.27
N ALA A 106 -8.27 -9.29 -7.03
CA ALA A 106 -8.88 -9.90 -5.85
C ALA A 106 -10.38 -9.59 -5.75
N ASN A 107 -10.80 -8.37 -6.08
CA ASN A 107 -12.21 -7.98 -6.11
C ASN A 107 -12.98 -8.73 -7.22
N ARG A 108 -12.35 -8.98 -8.37
CA ARG A 108 -12.95 -9.77 -9.45
C ARG A 108 -13.20 -11.22 -9.02
N ILE A 109 -12.21 -11.88 -8.42
CA ILE A 109 -12.34 -13.26 -7.89
C ILE A 109 -13.50 -13.32 -6.88
N ARG A 110 -13.62 -12.31 -6.01
CA ARG A 110 -14.73 -12.22 -5.06
C ARG A 110 -16.06 -11.96 -5.74
N LYS A 111 -16.12 -11.09 -6.75
CA LYS A 111 -17.33 -10.81 -7.52
C LYS A 111 -17.82 -12.05 -8.26
N GLU A 112 -16.92 -12.85 -8.83
CA GLU A 112 -17.26 -14.14 -9.45
C GLU A 112 -17.83 -15.12 -8.42
N ARG A 113 -17.15 -15.28 -7.27
CA ARG A 113 -17.65 -16.06 -6.14
C ARG A 113 -19.05 -15.58 -5.71
N ASP A 114 -19.22 -14.28 -5.54
CA ASP A 114 -20.45 -13.69 -5.03
C ASP A 114 -21.59 -13.78 -6.07
N SER A 115 -21.31 -13.74 -7.37
CA SER A 115 -22.30 -14.04 -8.41
C SER A 115 -22.79 -15.50 -8.34
N TRP A 116 -21.87 -16.46 -8.18
CA TRP A 116 -22.23 -17.87 -8.00
C TRP A 116 -22.99 -18.10 -6.70
N LEU A 117 -22.56 -17.49 -5.59
CA LEU A 117 -23.27 -17.57 -4.31
C LEU A 117 -24.65 -16.92 -4.37
N THR A 118 -24.81 -15.84 -5.14
CA THR A 118 -26.12 -15.21 -5.39
C THR A 118 -27.02 -16.16 -6.17
N ALA A 119 -26.50 -16.83 -7.21
CA ALA A 119 -27.26 -17.84 -7.94
C ALA A 119 -27.70 -19.00 -7.03
N VAL A 120 -26.80 -19.49 -6.17
CA VAL A 120 -27.14 -20.51 -5.16
C VAL A 120 -28.21 -20.01 -4.20
N MET A 121 -28.09 -18.77 -3.70
CA MET A 121 -29.07 -18.15 -2.80
C MET A 121 -30.44 -17.98 -3.48
N VAL A 122 -30.50 -17.64 -4.76
CA VAL A 122 -31.77 -17.56 -5.50
C VAL A 122 -32.38 -18.95 -5.65
N LEU A 123 -31.60 -19.93 -6.14
CA LEU A 123 -32.09 -21.27 -6.46
C LEU A 123 -32.50 -22.09 -5.21
N THR A 124 -31.73 -21.98 -4.13
CA THR A 124 -31.89 -22.83 -2.93
C THR A 124 -32.43 -22.07 -1.72
N GLY A 125 -32.33 -20.73 -1.74
CA GLY A 125 -32.78 -19.86 -0.67
C GLY A 125 -34.11 -19.18 -0.99
N LEU A 126 -34.17 -18.37 -2.06
CA LEU A 126 -35.36 -17.57 -2.38
C LEU A 126 -36.54 -18.43 -2.85
N ILE A 127 -36.31 -19.40 -3.74
CA ILE A 127 -37.35 -20.33 -4.21
C ILE A 127 -37.91 -21.18 -3.05
N PHE A 128 -37.06 -21.49 -2.07
CA PHE A 128 -37.37 -22.34 -0.92
C PHE A 128 -37.31 -21.57 0.41
N LEU A 129 -37.73 -20.31 0.40
CA LEU A 129 -37.59 -19.36 1.50
C LEU A 129 -38.08 -19.89 2.85
N PRO A 130 -39.24 -20.58 2.96
CA PRO A 130 -39.71 -21.09 4.25
C PRO A 130 -38.71 -22.05 4.90
N GLY A 131 -38.09 -22.94 4.12
CA GLY A 131 -37.11 -23.88 4.64
C GLY A 131 -35.76 -23.24 4.95
N LEU A 132 -35.34 -22.26 4.15
CA LEU A 132 -34.15 -21.45 4.46
C LEU A 132 -34.30 -20.74 5.81
N LEU A 133 -35.45 -20.12 6.08
CA LEU A 133 -35.72 -19.41 7.33
C LEU A 133 -35.66 -20.35 8.54
N VAL A 134 -36.21 -21.56 8.44
CA VAL A 134 -36.12 -22.59 9.48
C VAL A 134 -34.67 -22.94 9.76
N TRP A 135 -33.87 -23.20 8.72
CA TRP A 135 -32.45 -23.52 8.90
C TRP A 135 -31.65 -22.34 9.47
N LEU A 136 -31.88 -21.11 8.98
CA LEU A 136 -31.24 -19.91 9.53
C LEU A 136 -31.58 -19.71 11.00
N LEU A 137 -32.82 -19.95 11.41
CA LEU A 137 -33.23 -19.89 12.81
C LEU A 137 -32.49 -20.94 13.64
N VAL A 138 -32.40 -22.20 13.17
CA VAL A 138 -31.63 -23.26 13.83
C VAL A 138 -30.15 -22.88 13.96
N PHE A 139 -29.56 -22.33 12.90
CA PHE A 139 -28.18 -21.83 12.93
C PHE A 139 -28.00 -20.67 13.92
N GLN A 140 -28.94 -19.74 13.97
CA GLN A 140 -28.90 -18.61 14.89
C GLN A 140 -29.03 -19.06 16.35
N ILE A 141 -29.94 -19.99 16.65
CA ILE A 141 -30.08 -20.60 17.97
C ILE A 141 -28.77 -21.30 18.35
N ARG A 142 -28.22 -22.13 17.45
CA ARG A 142 -26.92 -22.80 17.65
C ARG A 142 -25.82 -21.80 17.97
N ARG A 143 -25.73 -20.70 17.22
CA ARG A 143 -24.71 -19.66 17.41
C ARG A 143 -24.87 -18.94 18.75
N SER A 144 -26.10 -18.65 19.17
CA SER A 144 -26.40 -18.05 20.48
C SER A 144 -26.03 -18.98 21.63
N VAL A 145 -26.32 -20.28 21.51
CA VAL A 145 -25.95 -21.30 22.51
C VAL A 145 -24.45 -21.52 22.55
N ALA A 146 -23.77 -21.58 21.40
CA ALA A 146 -22.31 -21.79 21.33
C ALA A 146 -21.48 -20.59 21.82
N LYS A 147 -22.06 -19.38 21.88
CA LYS A 147 -21.43 -18.21 22.51
C LYS A 147 -21.37 -18.30 24.04
N VAL A 148 -22.21 -19.14 24.64
CA VAL A 148 -22.12 -19.44 26.07
C VAL A 148 -20.99 -20.45 26.25
N THR A 149 -19.90 -20.01 26.88
CA THR A 149 -18.57 -20.63 26.94
C THR A 149 -18.47 -21.97 27.69
N ASP A 150 -19.57 -22.71 27.84
CA ASP A 150 -19.59 -24.00 28.51
C ASP A 150 -19.38 -25.17 27.54
N LYS A 151 -18.52 -26.12 27.92
CA LYS A 151 -18.35 -27.40 27.21
C LYS A 151 -19.68 -28.16 27.03
N ARG A 152 -20.65 -27.93 27.91
CA ARG A 152 -22.01 -28.48 27.83
C ARG A 152 -22.85 -27.81 26.73
N ALA A 153 -22.62 -26.53 26.45
CA ALA A 153 -23.32 -25.79 25.40
C ALA A 153 -22.94 -26.27 23.99
N GLY A 154 -21.69 -26.70 23.79
CA GLY A 154 -21.25 -27.32 22.53
C GLY A 154 -21.91 -28.67 22.25
N ALA A 155 -22.09 -29.49 23.29
CA ALA A 155 -22.82 -30.75 23.18
C ALA A 155 -24.31 -30.51 22.90
N LEU A 156 -24.96 -29.60 23.64
CA LEU A 156 -26.37 -29.22 23.44
C LEU A 156 -26.64 -28.66 22.04
N ALA A 157 -25.75 -27.81 21.53
CA ALA A 157 -25.85 -27.26 20.17
C ALA A 157 -25.75 -28.34 19.08
N THR A 158 -24.96 -29.38 19.33
CA THR A 158 -24.82 -30.52 18.40
C THR A 158 -26.03 -31.45 18.49
N THR A 159 -26.54 -31.72 19.70
CA THR A 159 -27.77 -32.49 19.92
C THR A 159 -28.98 -31.82 19.28
N LEU A 160 -29.09 -30.49 19.34
CA LEU A 160 -30.16 -29.74 18.68
C LEU A 160 -30.13 -29.92 17.16
N LEU A 161 -28.94 -29.87 16.53
CA LEU A 161 -28.79 -30.12 15.10
C LEU A 161 -29.16 -31.55 14.71
N ILE A 162 -28.78 -32.54 15.52
CA ILE A 162 -29.13 -33.94 15.29
C ILE A 162 -30.63 -34.16 15.45
N ALA A 163 -31.25 -33.57 16.47
CA ALA A 163 -32.70 -33.65 16.70
C ALA A 163 -33.48 -32.98 15.55
N MET A 164 -33.07 -31.80 15.12
CA MET A 164 -33.67 -31.12 13.96
C MET A 164 -33.44 -31.87 12.65
N GLY A 165 -32.25 -32.46 12.46
CA GLY A 165 -31.97 -33.33 11.32
C GLY A 165 -32.86 -34.59 11.34
N GLY A 166 -33.04 -35.20 12.50
CA GLY A 166 -33.94 -36.34 12.70
C GLY A 166 -35.41 -35.99 12.43
N LEU A 167 -35.87 -34.83 12.91
CA LEU A 167 -37.21 -34.31 12.62
C LEU A 167 -37.40 -34.00 11.14
N ALA A 168 -36.40 -33.43 10.48
CA ALA A 168 -36.41 -33.20 9.04
C ALA A 168 -36.53 -34.51 8.25
N VAL A 169 -35.77 -35.54 8.62
CA VAL A 169 -35.84 -36.87 8.00
C VAL A 169 -37.21 -37.53 8.25
N LEU A 170 -37.73 -37.46 9.48
CA LEU A 170 -39.05 -37.99 9.82
C LEU A 170 -40.16 -37.27 9.03
N PHE A 171 -40.07 -35.95 8.90
CA PHE A 171 -40.97 -35.17 8.06
C PHE A 171 -40.90 -35.60 6.60
N LEU A 172 -39.70 -35.82 6.04
CA LEU A 172 -39.54 -36.28 4.65
C LEU A 172 -40.17 -37.65 4.40
N ILE A 173 -40.07 -38.57 5.36
CA ILE A 173 -40.56 -39.96 5.24
C ILE A 173 -42.07 -40.07 5.51
N LYS A 174 -42.56 -39.42 6.57
CA LYS A 174 -43.93 -39.60 7.08
C LYS A 174 -44.94 -38.53 6.63
N MET A 175 -44.58 -37.62 5.72
CA MET A 175 -45.50 -36.59 5.25
C MET A 175 -46.74 -37.22 4.58
N PRO A 176 -47.96 -37.05 5.14
CA PRO A 176 -49.18 -37.71 4.64
C PRO A 176 -49.79 -37.01 3.42
N PHE A 177 -49.21 -35.89 2.98
CA PHE A 177 -49.69 -35.12 1.84
C PHE A 177 -49.09 -35.66 0.53
N ALA A 178 -49.93 -35.81 -0.49
CA ALA A 178 -49.52 -36.14 -1.85
C ALA A 178 -49.80 -34.94 -2.80
N GLY A 179 -49.05 -34.82 -3.89
CA GLY A 179 -49.20 -33.75 -4.90
C GLY A 179 -48.06 -32.73 -4.92
N PHE A 180 -48.20 -31.69 -5.77
CA PHE A 180 -47.16 -30.68 -6.02
C PHE A 180 -46.65 -29.99 -4.75
N TRP A 181 -47.56 -29.57 -3.87
CA TRP A 181 -47.20 -28.88 -2.62
C TRP A 181 -46.44 -29.75 -1.62
N ALA A 182 -46.69 -31.06 -1.61
CA ALA A 182 -45.93 -32.00 -0.79
C ALA A 182 -44.47 -32.13 -1.29
N TRP A 183 -44.27 -32.20 -2.60
CA TRP A 183 -42.93 -32.18 -3.20
C TRP A 183 -42.22 -30.85 -2.97
N TYR A 184 -42.92 -29.71 -3.07
CA TYR A 184 -42.38 -28.40 -2.74
C TYR A 184 -41.93 -28.32 -1.27
N ALA A 185 -42.74 -28.81 -0.32
CA ALA A 185 -42.40 -28.79 1.10
C ALA A 185 -41.19 -29.70 1.43
N ARG A 186 -41.09 -30.88 0.79
CA ARG A 186 -39.90 -31.74 0.91
C ARG A 186 -38.65 -31.07 0.34
N ALA A 187 -38.79 -30.48 -0.85
CA ALA A 187 -37.71 -29.72 -1.48
C ALA A 187 -37.29 -28.51 -0.65
N ALA A 188 -38.23 -27.82 0.02
CA ALA A 188 -37.93 -26.68 0.87
C ALA A 188 -37.02 -27.03 2.05
N ILE A 189 -37.09 -28.25 2.58
CA ILE A 189 -36.22 -28.70 3.68
C ILE A 189 -34.83 -29.13 3.17
N VAL A 190 -34.77 -29.80 2.02
CA VAL A 190 -33.53 -30.39 1.48
C VAL A 190 -32.70 -29.38 0.69
N ALA A 191 -33.34 -28.53 -0.13
CA ALA A 191 -32.65 -27.61 -1.03
C ALA A 191 -31.71 -26.63 -0.30
N PRO A 192 -32.04 -26.04 0.86
CA PRO A 192 -31.11 -25.19 1.61
C PRO A 192 -29.86 -25.92 2.09
N VAL A 193 -29.95 -27.23 2.40
CA VAL A 193 -28.81 -28.05 2.82
C VAL A 193 -27.87 -28.32 1.64
N LEU A 194 -28.43 -28.65 0.48
CA LEU A 194 -27.66 -28.79 -0.77
C LEU A 194 -27.02 -27.45 -1.17
N GLY A 195 -27.78 -26.36 -1.06
CA GLY A 195 -27.29 -25.00 -1.29
C GLY A 195 -26.12 -24.65 -0.38
N TRP A 196 -26.17 -25.02 0.90
CA TRP A 196 -25.06 -24.83 1.83
C TRP A 196 -23.80 -25.63 1.42
N LEU A 197 -23.94 -26.88 0.97
CA LEU A 197 -22.82 -27.69 0.49
C LEU A 197 -22.15 -27.07 -0.74
N TRP A 198 -22.95 -26.60 -1.71
CA TRP A 198 -22.43 -25.88 -2.87
C TRP A 198 -21.77 -24.55 -2.48
N ALA A 199 -22.42 -23.76 -1.61
CA ALA A 199 -21.85 -22.52 -1.10
C ALA A 199 -20.52 -22.74 -0.38
N LYS A 200 -20.41 -23.82 0.40
CA LYS A 200 -19.18 -24.24 1.06
C LYS A 200 -18.09 -24.56 0.04
N GLN A 201 -18.39 -25.37 -0.97
CA GLN A 201 -17.42 -25.76 -1.99
C GLN A 201 -16.90 -24.56 -2.78
N ILE A 202 -17.80 -23.63 -3.15
CA ILE A 202 -17.44 -22.37 -3.82
C ILE A 202 -16.53 -21.54 -2.90
N SER A 203 -16.92 -21.36 -1.64
CA SER A 203 -16.16 -20.55 -0.68
C SER A 203 -14.79 -21.13 -0.38
N GLU A 204 -14.67 -22.45 -0.22
CA GLU A 204 -13.39 -23.13 0.02
C GLU A 204 -12.45 -23.03 -1.20
N ARG A 205 -12.97 -23.24 -2.42
CA ARG A 205 -12.19 -23.08 -3.66
C ARG A 205 -11.65 -21.66 -3.79
N THR A 206 -12.50 -20.65 -3.59
CA THR A 206 -12.06 -19.25 -3.64
C THR A 206 -11.05 -18.93 -2.54
N ALA A 207 -11.25 -19.42 -1.31
CA ALA A 207 -10.29 -19.20 -0.22
C ALA A 207 -8.93 -19.84 -0.50
N HIS A 208 -8.89 -21.02 -1.16
CA HIS A 208 -7.66 -21.64 -1.61
C HIS A 208 -6.96 -20.78 -2.68
N ASP A 209 -7.66 -20.34 -3.73
CA ASP A 209 -7.10 -19.48 -4.79
C ASP A 209 -6.54 -18.15 -4.22
N LEU A 210 -7.29 -17.49 -3.33
CA LEU A 210 -6.81 -16.27 -2.68
C LEU A 210 -5.55 -16.51 -1.83
N ARG A 211 -5.50 -17.60 -1.05
CA ARG A 211 -4.33 -17.92 -0.22
C ARG A 211 -3.11 -18.34 -1.04
N GLU A 212 -3.33 -19.05 -2.16
CA GLU A 212 -2.25 -19.42 -3.08
C GLU A 212 -1.61 -18.17 -3.69
N ARG A 213 -2.42 -17.20 -4.13
CA ARG A 213 -1.94 -15.90 -4.61
C ARG A 213 -1.24 -15.09 -3.53
N TRP A 214 -1.75 -15.11 -2.29
CA TRP A 214 -1.07 -14.50 -1.15
C TRP A 214 0.33 -15.10 -0.95
N SER A 215 0.44 -16.44 -0.87
CA SER A 215 1.75 -17.09 -0.74
C SER A 215 2.64 -16.85 -1.96
N GLY A 216 2.09 -16.84 -3.16
CA GLY A 216 2.81 -16.63 -4.41
C GLY A 216 3.48 -15.25 -4.46
N LEU A 217 2.76 -14.20 -4.08
CA LEU A 217 3.30 -12.83 -4.02
C LEU A 217 4.44 -12.71 -3.01
N LEU A 218 4.29 -13.30 -1.83
CA LEU A 218 5.33 -13.25 -0.80
C LEU A 218 6.55 -14.11 -1.12
N ALA A 219 6.39 -15.16 -1.94
CA ALA A 219 7.47 -15.97 -2.44
C ALA A 219 8.22 -15.32 -3.62
N GLY A 220 7.82 -14.12 -4.05
CA GLY A 220 8.36 -13.46 -5.26
C GLY A 220 7.90 -14.10 -6.57
N GLY A 221 6.89 -14.97 -6.52
CA GLY A 221 6.29 -15.58 -7.70
C GLY A 221 5.52 -14.55 -8.51
N GLY A 222 5.93 -14.36 -9.76
CA GLY A 222 5.35 -13.42 -10.74
C GLY A 222 3.95 -13.76 -11.21
N ILE A 223 3.00 -13.97 -10.30
CA ILE A 223 1.58 -14.03 -10.63
C ILE A 223 1.15 -12.61 -10.99
N GLY A 224 1.36 -12.20 -12.24
CA GLY A 224 0.89 -10.93 -12.77
C GLY A 224 -0.62 -10.79 -12.55
N ALA A 225 -1.05 -9.65 -12.02
CA ALA A 225 -2.46 -9.35 -11.84
C ALA A 225 -3.14 -9.27 -13.22
N LYS A 226 -3.87 -10.31 -13.62
CA LYS A 226 -4.65 -10.28 -14.86
C LYS A 226 -5.89 -9.40 -14.66
N ILE A 227 -5.91 -8.24 -15.31
CA ILE A 227 -7.09 -7.34 -15.35
C ILE A 227 -7.54 -7.16 -16.79
N PRO A 228 -8.31 -8.11 -17.34
CA PRO A 228 -8.92 -7.94 -18.65
C PRO A 228 -9.82 -6.69 -18.70
N GLU A 229 -10.44 -6.32 -17.58
CA GLU A 229 -11.35 -5.17 -17.45
C GLU A 229 -10.65 -3.81 -17.64
N ALA A 230 -9.32 -3.75 -17.63
CA ALA A 230 -8.56 -2.52 -17.89
C ALA A 230 -8.28 -2.32 -19.40
N VAL A 231 -8.57 -3.32 -20.22
CA VAL A 231 -8.39 -3.30 -21.67
C VAL A 231 -9.77 -3.13 -22.31
N PRO A 232 -10.06 -1.98 -22.97
CA PRO A 232 -11.33 -1.81 -23.66
C PRO A 232 -11.49 -2.87 -24.76
N GLY A 233 -12.54 -3.68 -24.67
CA GLY A 233 -12.82 -4.73 -25.66
C GLY A 233 -13.55 -4.21 -26.90
N SER A 234 -14.21 -3.06 -26.79
CA SER A 234 -14.97 -2.42 -27.87
C SER A 234 -14.95 -0.88 -27.74
N PRO A 235 -15.01 -0.13 -28.86
CA PRO A 235 -15.18 1.32 -28.82
C PRO A 235 -16.49 1.68 -28.09
N GLY A 236 -16.41 2.40 -26.97
CA GLY A 236 -17.56 2.81 -26.15
C GLY A 236 -17.64 2.21 -24.74
N GLU A 237 -16.65 1.39 -24.34
CA GLU A 237 -16.58 0.85 -22.98
C GLU A 237 -16.07 1.87 -21.96
N THR A 238 -16.97 2.75 -21.49
CA THR A 238 -16.65 3.89 -20.62
C THR A 238 -16.00 3.50 -19.28
N SER A 239 -16.35 2.32 -18.74
CA SER A 239 -15.81 1.86 -17.45
C SER A 239 -14.35 1.40 -17.54
N ALA A 240 -13.98 0.69 -18.61
CA ALA A 240 -12.61 0.27 -18.88
C ALA A 240 -11.72 1.48 -19.20
N GLU A 241 -12.24 2.44 -19.97
CA GLU A 241 -11.55 3.70 -20.25
C GLU A 241 -11.33 4.54 -18.98
N ALA A 242 -12.34 4.67 -18.12
CA ALA A 242 -12.21 5.37 -16.85
C ALA A 242 -11.17 4.69 -15.94
N LEU A 243 -11.12 3.35 -15.93
CA LEU A 243 -10.12 2.59 -15.20
C LEU A 243 -8.70 2.84 -15.75
N ARG A 244 -8.53 2.79 -17.07
CA ARG A 244 -7.27 3.07 -17.75
C ARG A 244 -6.78 4.49 -17.47
N GLN A 245 -7.66 5.48 -17.57
CA GLN A 245 -7.35 6.87 -17.23
C GLN A 245 -6.98 7.02 -15.75
N GLY A 246 -7.68 6.32 -14.85
CA GLY A 246 -7.38 6.29 -13.42
C GLY A 246 -5.99 5.74 -13.11
N LEU A 247 -5.60 4.63 -13.77
CA LEU A 247 -4.27 4.03 -13.64
C LEU A 247 -3.18 4.93 -14.24
N ALA A 248 -3.42 5.53 -15.41
CA ALA A 248 -2.49 6.47 -16.02
C ALA A 248 -2.29 7.72 -15.14
N ARG A 249 -3.37 8.27 -14.58
CA ARG A 249 -3.32 9.39 -13.62
C ARG A 249 -2.56 9.01 -12.35
N LEU A 250 -2.75 7.79 -11.84
CA LEU A 250 -2.00 7.27 -10.70
C LEU A 250 -0.49 7.22 -11.02
N GLY A 251 -0.11 6.67 -12.18
CA GLY A 251 1.28 6.65 -12.63
C GLY A 251 1.90 8.04 -12.71
N ALA A 252 1.19 9.00 -13.33
CA ALA A 252 1.64 10.39 -13.43
C ALA A 252 1.82 11.05 -12.04
N GLU A 253 0.87 10.83 -11.12
CA GLU A 253 0.99 11.33 -9.75
C GLU A 253 2.21 10.74 -9.00
N GLN A 254 2.54 9.47 -9.22
CA GLN A 254 3.72 8.84 -8.61
C GLN A 254 5.05 9.34 -9.22
N GLN A 255 5.05 9.78 -10.49
CA GLN A 255 6.22 10.33 -11.15
C GLN A 255 6.43 11.83 -10.89
N SER A 256 5.45 12.52 -10.30
CA SER A 256 5.52 13.95 -9.98
C SER A 256 6.73 14.31 -9.11
N ASN A 257 7.26 15.52 -9.30
CA ASN A 257 8.41 16.08 -8.59
C ASN A 257 8.03 17.09 -7.47
N SER A 258 6.76 17.11 -7.06
CA SER A 258 6.25 17.96 -5.98
C SER A 258 5.88 17.11 -4.77
N VAL A 259 6.42 17.44 -3.59
CA VAL A 259 6.22 16.74 -2.32
C VAL A 259 5.77 17.72 -1.24
N PHE A 260 5.18 17.20 -0.17
CA PHE A 260 4.53 18.03 0.85
C PHE A 260 5.21 17.89 2.21
N TYR A 261 5.50 19.02 2.86
CA TYR A 261 6.06 19.07 4.21
C TYR A 261 4.96 19.33 5.24
N ALA A 262 4.80 18.42 6.21
CA ALA A 262 3.69 18.42 7.17
C ALA A 262 4.16 18.62 8.62
N GLY A 263 4.96 19.66 8.86
CA GLY A 263 5.42 20.02 10.20
C GLY A 263 6.20 18.88 10.87
N PRO A 264 5.84 18.45 12.10
CA PRO A 264 6.53 17.36 12.82
C PRO A 264 6.56 16.01 12.11
N LYS A 265 5.66 15.77 11.14
CA LYS A 265 5.66 14.55 10.31
C LYS A 265 6.76 14.54 9.26
N GLY A 266 7.44 15.67 9.05
CA GLY A 266 8.46 15.83 8.02
C GLY A 266 7.88 15.87 6.61
N ILE A 267 8.70 15.52 5.62
CA ILE A 267 8.30 15.44 4.21
C ILE A 267 7.57 14.11 3.97
N LEU A 268 6.29 14.20 3.58
CA LEU A 268 5.45 13.03 3.37
C LEU A 268 6.04 12.13 2.27
N GLY A 269 6.08 10.83 2.54
CA GLY A 269 6.64 9.82 1.64
C GLY A 269 8.14 9.55 1.85
N MET A 270 8.94 10.54 2.28
CA MET A 270 10.40 10.42 2.35
C MET A 270 10.92 9.64 3.57
N GLY A 271 10.06 9.37 4.55
CA GLY A 271 10.43 8.69 5.79
C GLY A 271 10.97 9.65 6.85
N THR A 272 11.59 9.11 7.89
CA THR A 272 12.06 9.90 9.03
C THR A 272 13.40 10.57 8.71
N ARG A 273 13.53 11.86 9.01
CA ARG A 273 14.82 12.55 8.97
C ARG A 273 15.71 12.04 10.10
N TRP A 274 16.93 11.65 9.76
CA TRP A 274 17.87 11.01 10.70
C TRP A 274 19.21 11.71 10.81
N GLY A 275 19.57 12.52 9.82
CA GLY A 275 20.82 13.25 9.77
C GLY A 275 20.64 14.64 9.16
N SER A 276 21.47 15.57 9.59
CA SER A 276 21.53 16.93 9.06
C SER A 276 22.97 17.42 9.14
N TRP A 277 23.52 17.85 8.00
CA TRP A 277 24.85 18.43 7.89
C TRP A 277 24.72 19.76 7.19
N GLN A 278 25.32 20.79 7.78
CA GLN A 278 25.20 22.15 7.29
C GLN A 278 26.61 22.73 7.14
N LEU A 279 26.85 23.34 5.99
CA LEU A 279 28.03 24.14 5.70
C LEU A 279 27.54 25.56 5.42
N ALA A 280 27.91 26.52 6.26
CA ALA A 280 27.50 27.91 6.14
C ALA A 280 28.70 28.81 6.35
N GLU A 281 29.11 29.55 5.32
CA GLU A 281 30.27 30.46 5.38
C GLU A 281 29.99 31.74 4.61
N ASP A 282 30.79 32.74 4.95
CA ASP A 282 30.83 34.02 4.24
C ASP A 282 31.58 33.88 2.91
N LEU A 283 31.03 34.50 1.88
CA LEU A 283 31.57 34.64 0.54
C LEU A 283 32.52 35.84 0.53
N VAL A 284 33.80 35.56 0.75
CA VAL A 284 34.88 36.57 0.67
C VAL A 284 35.62 36.38 -0.64
N SER A 285 35.95 37.48 -1.32
CA SER A 285 36.78 37.40 -2.53
C SER A 285 38.17 36.84 -2.22
N ALA A 286 38.71 36.01 -3.11
CA ALA A 286 40.07 35.51 -3.02
C ALA A 286 41.11 36.62 -3.24
N ASP A 287 40.77 37.63 -4.03
CA ASP A 287 41.59 38.82 -4.27
C ASP A 287 40.92 40.02 -3.60
N PRO A 288 41.54 40.63 -2.57
CA PRO A 288 40.97 41.79 -1.86
C PRO A 288 40.66 43.00 -2.76
N THR A 289 41.23 43.03 -3.97
CA THR A 289 41.05 44.13 -4.93
C THR A 289 39.94 43.87 -5.96
N LYS A 290 39.34 42.66 -5.98
CA LYS A 290 38.32 42.26 -6.96
C LYS A 290 37.04 41.81 -6.29
N GLU A 291 35.92 42.13 -6.93
CA GLU A 291 34.62 41.59 -6.55
C GLU A 291 34.46 40.14 -7.07
N ILE A 292 33.62 39.37 -6.38
CA ILE A 292 33.28 37.99 -6.74
C ILE A 292 32.45 38.01 -8.03
N HIS A 293 32.68 37.04 -8.92
CA HIS A 293 31.80 36.88 -10.08
C HIS A 293 30.40 36.44 -9.63
N PRO A 294 29.33 37.17 -10.00
CA PRO A 294 28.00 36.87 -9.52
C PRO A 294 27.52 35.52 -10.11
N PHE A 295 27.14 34.61 -9.21
CA PHE A 295 26.55 33.32 -9.55
C PHE A 295 25.20 33.14 -8.83
N ARG A 296 24.35 32.25 -9.34
CA ARG A 296 23.06 31.93 -8.74
C ARG A 296 23.14 30.64 -7.94
N SER A 297 22.23 30.46 -6.97
CA SER A 297 22.09 29.20 -6.23
C SER A 297 21.91 28.00 -7.17
N TRP A 298 21.20 28.20 -8.28
CA TRP A 298 21.00 27.18 -9.32
C TRP A 298 22.31 26.68 -9.94
N ASP A 299 23.32 27.55 -10.12
CA ASP A 299 24.59 27.17 -10.75
C ASP A 299 25.38 26.20 -9.86
N VAL A 300 25.37 26.45 -8.55
CA VAL A 300 25.94 25.55 -7.54
C VAL A 300 25.20 24.20 -7.53
N ILE A 301 23.86 24.22 -7.51
CA ILE A 301 23.04 23.00 -7.50
C ILE A 301 23.23 22.18 -8.77
N ARG A 302 23.35 22.83 -9.93
CA ARG A 302 23.59 22.15 -11.21
C ARG A 302 24.93 21.43 -11.20
N SER A 303 25.99 22.08 -10.72
CA SER A 303 27.31 21.46 -10.56
C SER A 303 27.24 20.24 -9.64
N ILE A 304 26.55 20.36 -8.50
CA ILE A 304 26.34 19.25 -7.57
C ILE A 304 25.58 18.10 -8.25
N HIS A 305 24.49 18.39 -8.97
CA HIS A 305 23.69 17.40 -9.69
C HIS A 305 24.52 16.61 -10.71
N ASP A 306 25.34 17.30 -11.50
CA ASP A 306 26.18 16.66 -12.52
C ASP A 306 27.26 15.77 -11.89
N GLN A 307 27.85 16.17 -10.76
CA GLN A 307 28.82 15.34 -10.05
C GLN A 307 28.16 14.13 -9.34
N LEU A 308 26.96 14.28 -8.81
CA LEU A 308 26.23 13.18 -8.17
C LEU A 308 25.86 12.07 -9.17
N ARG A 309 25.62 12.42 -10.44
CA ARG A 309 25.42 11.42 -11.51
C ARG A 309 26.65 10.55 -11.74
N MET A 310 27.84 11.04 -11.38
CA MET A 310 29.09 10.31 -11.53
C MET A 310 29.39 9.40 -10.32
N LEU A 311 28.55 9.37 -9.28
CA LEU A 311 28.75 8.51 -8.09
C LEU A 311 28.83 7.02 -8.42
N GLU A 312 28.16 6.56 -9.48
CA GLU A 312 28.25 5.17 -9.96
C GLU A 312 29.62 4.86 -10.58
N ARG A 313 30.29 5.88 -11.13
CA ARG A 313 31.57 5.76 -11.84
C ARG A 313 32.72 5.93 -10.86
N GLY A 314 33.08 4.82 -10.20
CA GLY A 314 34.25 4.73 -9.33
C GLY A 314 35.50 4.24 -10.06
N PRO A 315 36.71 4.55 -9.55
CA PRO A 315 37.96 4.00 -10.07
C PRO A 315 38.17 2.52 -9.70
N LEU A 316 37.37 1.97 -8.79
CA LEU A 316 37.45 0.60 -8.29
C LEU A 316 36.29 -0.24 -8.83
N ASN A 317 36.59 -1.44 -9.33
CA ASN A 317 35.60 -2.39 -9.86
C ASN A 317 34.72 -3.03 -8.77
N THR A 318 35.12 -2.91 -7.49
CA THR A 318 34.41 -3.42 -6.31
C THR A 318 34.09 -2.27 -5.37
N GLY A 319 32.81 -2.10 -5.03
CA GLY A 319 32.34 -1.02 -4.14
C GLY A 319 31.41 0.01 -4.77
N GLY A 320 30.86 -0.26 -5.96
CA GLY A 320 29.90 0.62 -6.62
C GLY A 320 28.62 0.80 -5.81
N PHE A 321 28.28 2.06 -5.52
CA PHE A 321 26.97 2.44 -5.03
C PHE A 321 25.93 2.14 -6.14
N PRO A 322 24.74 1.59 -5.84
CA PRO A 322 23.72 1.42 -6.86
C PRO A 322 23.34 2.79 -7.45
N ALA A 323 22.99 2.79 -8.74
CA ALA A 323 22.69 4.01 -9.47
C ALA A 323 21.63 4.86 -8.72
N PRO A 324 21.98 6.07 -8.26
CA PRO A 324 21.03 6.93 -7.57
C PRO A 324 19.97 7.48 -8.52
N SER A 325 18.73 7.58 -8.03
CA SER A 325 17.73 8.44 -8.67
C SER A 325 17.93 9.87 -8.21
N ILE A 326 18.33 10.75 -9.12
CA ILE A 326 18.56 12.17 -8.82
C ILE A 326 17.42 12.99 -9.42
N LYS A 327 16.70 13.73 -8.57
CA LYS A 327 15.55 14.55 -8.97
C LYS A 327 15.55 15.90 -8.24
N HIS A 328 15.12 16.94 -8.93
CA HIS A 328 14.81 18.22 -8.30
C HIS A 328 13.39 18.18 -7.76
N TRP A 329 13.26 18.31 -6.45
CA TRP A 329 12.00 18.30 -5.72
C TRP A 329 11.56 19.72 -5.38
N VAL A 330 10.25 19.93 -5.53
CA VAL A 330 9.56 21.12 -5.03
C VAL A 330 8.81 20.72 -3.77
N VAL A 331 9.24 21.24 -2.62
CA VAL A 331 8.65 20.96 -1.31
C VAL A 331 7.70 22.08 -0.94
N THR A 332 6.40 21.76 -0.87
CA THR A 332 5.34 22.70 -0.50
C THR A 332 4.94 22.46 0.96
N PRO A 333 4.98 23.49 1.84
CA PRO A 333 4.51 23.35 3.22
C PRO A 333 2.98 23.20 3.27
N ILE A 334 2.50 22.31 4.12
CA ILE A 334 1.07 22.10 4.42
C ILE A 334 0.84 22.16 5.93
N ASN A 335 -0.40 22.42 6.33
CA ASN A 335 -0.79 22.38 7.74
C ASN A 335 -0.61 20.96 8.30
N GLU A 336 -0.10 20.83 9.53
CA GLU A 336 0.21 19.55 10.19
C GLU A 336 -0.95 18.53 10.21
N ASN A 337 -2.17 19.04 10.35
CA ASN A 337 -3.42 18.27 10.41
C ASN A 337 -4.22 18.30 9.11
N ALA A 338 -3.61 18.71 7.99
CA ALA A 338 -4.27 18.71 6.69
C ALA A 338 -4.70 17.29 6.30
N LYS A 339 -5.98 17.13 5.95
CA LYS A 339 -6.57 15.86 5.49
C LYS A 339 -6.44 15.65 3.98
N SER A 340 -5.96 16.65 3.26
CA SER A 340 -5.74 16.58 1.82
C SER A 340 -4.60 17.51 1.43
N VAL A 341 -4.00 17.23 0.28
CA VAL A 341 -2.97 18.06 -0.33
C VAL A 341 -3.48 18.58 -1.67
N SER A 342 -3.01 19.74 -2.09
CA SER A 342 -3.26 20.28 -3.42
C SER A 342 -1.97 20.22 -4.22
N ARG A 343 -2.00 19.59 -5.40
CA ARG A 343 -0.83 19.56 -6.28
C ARG A 343 -0.74 20.86 -7.09
N PRO A 344 0.47 21.29 -7.46
CA PRO A 344 0.66 22.45 -8.34
C PRO A 344 -0.09 22.25 -9.65
N GLY A 345 -0.70 23.33 -10.16
CA GLY A 345 -1.34 23.37 -11.47
C GLY A 345 -0.95 24.66 -12.21
N GLY A 346 -1.28 24.74 -13.50
CA GLY A 346 -0.97 25.90 -14.34
C GLY A 346 -0.08 25.55 -15.54
N THR A 347 0.38 26.59 -16.26
CA THR A 347 1.17 26.46 -17.49
C THR A 347 2.58 25.90 -17.27
N ASP A 348 3.10 26.06 -16.05
CA ASP A 348 4.44 25.61 -15.65
C ASP A 348 4.49 24.18 -15.12
N VAL A 349 3.34 23.48 -15.17
CA VAL A 349 3.20 22.10 -14.72
C VAL A 349 2.78 21.23 -15.91
N ASP A 350 3.48 20.12 -16.12
CA ASP A 350 3.13 19.10 -17.09
C ASP A 350 2.96 17.75 -16.38
N ALA A 351 1.81 17.10 -16.55
CA ALA A 351 1.49 15.82 -15.89
C ALA A 351 1.84 15.76 -14.38
N TYR A 352 1.54 16.83 -13.63
CA TYR A 352 1.88 17.02 -12.20
C TYR A 352 3.36 17.24 -11.88
N GLN A 353 4.22 17.40 -12.89
CA GLN A 353 5.63 17.75 -12.74
C GLN A 353 5.84 19.25 -13.01
N VAL A 354 6.49 19.94 -12.09
CA VAL A 354 6.95 21.31 -12.27
C VAL A 354 8.10 21.31 -13.26
N LYS A 355 8.01 22.16 -14.30
CA LYS A 355 9.02 22.27 -15.36
C LYS A 355 10.33 22.89 -14.85
N THR A 356 11.44 22.59 -15.51
CA THR A 356 12.79 23.00 -15.09
C THR A 356 12.95 24.52 -14.92
N HIS A 357 12.32 25.34 -15.77
CA HIS A 357 12.42 26.81 -15.65
C HIS A 357 11.79 27.31 -14.34
N ALA A 358 10.63 26.77 -13.97
CA ALA A 358 9.97 27.10 -12.71
C ALA A 358 10.77 26.59 -11.49
N ILE A 359 11.40 25.41 -11.60
CA ILE A 359 12.32 24.89 -10.56
C ILE A 359 13.51 25.83 -10.36
N GLN A 360 14.12 26.30 -11.45
CA GLN A 360 15.23 27.25 -11.41
C GLN A 360 14.81 28.55 -10.72
N ASP A 361 13.61 29.06 -11.03
CA ASP A 361 13.07 30.24 -10.39
C ASP A 361 12.84 30.05 -8.89
N ILE A 362 12.25 28.93 -8.48
CA ILE A 362 12.04 28.58 -7.06
C ILE A 362 13.38 28.48 -6.32
N CYS A 363 14.39 27.86 -6.94
CA CYS A 363 15.73 27.74 -6.37
C CYS A 363 16.40 29.10 -6.17
N ASN A 364 16.26 30.02 -7.12
CA ASN A 364 16.94 31.32 -7.07
C ASN A 364 16.21 32.32 -6.18
N LYS A 365 14.88 32.26 -6.11
CA LYS A 365 14.05 33.21 -5.35
C LYS A 365 13.81 32.80 -3.91
N GLN A 366 14.35 31.65 -3.46
CA GLN A 366 14.02 30.95 -2.22
C GLN A 366 13.66 31.91 -1.08
N GLN A 367 12.37 32.03 -0.78
CA GLN A 367 11.82 33.09 0.07
C GLN A 367 11.90 32.70 1.55
N PHE A 368 12.35 33.63 2.40
CA PHE A 368 12.07 33.55 3.83
C PHE A 368 10.57 33.68 4.07
N GLY A 369 10.03 32.85 4.97
CA GLY A 369 8.62 32.91 5.39
C GLY A 369 7.71 31.91 4.70
N SER A 370 7.37 32.12 3.42
CA SER A 370 6.32 31.35 2.73
C SER A 370 6.72 30.92 1.32
N GLY A 371 6.04 29.90 0.81
CA GLY A 371 6.20 29.42 -0.56
C GLY A 371 6.93 28.08 -0.69
N ASP A 372 7.07 27.66 -1.94
CA ASP A 372 7.70 26.41 -2.32
C ASP A 372 9.23 26.47 -2.14
N ARG A 373 9.82 25.35 -1.75
CA ARG A 373 11.27 25.23 -1.56
C ARG A 373 11.86 24.22 -2.52
N HIS A 374 12.99 24.59 -3.11
CA HIS A 374 13.79 23.67 -3.92
C HIS A 374 14.64 22.75 -3.03
N TYR A 375 14.63 21.46 -3.37
CA TYR A 375 15.56 20.46 -2.83
C TYR A 375 16.10 19.60 -3.98
N LEU A 376 17.40 19.40 -4.04
CA LEU A 376 17.99 18.36 -4.89
C LEU A 376 17.99 17.04 -4.11
N GLY A 377 17.19 16.07 -4.56
CA GLY A 377 17.09 14.76 -3.91
C GLY A 377 17.90 13.70 -4.63
N VAL A 378 18.69 12.96 -3.85
CA VAL A 378 19.40 11.75 -4.28
C VAL A 378 18.78 10.58 -3.54
N GLN A 379 18.21 9.63 -4.28
CA GLN A 379 17.44 8.53 -3.70
C GLN A 379 17.99 7.17 -4.12
N TRP A 380 18.06 6.26 -3.15
CA TRP A 380 18.37 4.84 -3.37
C TRP A 380 17.25 3.96 -2.88
N THR A 381 16.81 3.05 -3.73
CA THR A 381 15.91 1.96 -3.38
C THR A 381 16.75 0.70 -3.15
N LEU A 382 16.95 0.35 -1.88
CA LEU A 382 17.73 -0.79 -1.43
C LEU A 382 16.83 -1.89 -0.88
N TRP A 383 17.41 -3.08 -0.66
CA TRP A 383 16.71 -4.21 -0.05
C TRP A 383 15.39 -4.54 -0.73
N ASP A 384 15.37 -4.48 -2.07
CA ASP A 384 14.18 -4.73 -2.88
C ASP A 384 12.96 -3.88 -2.45
N GLY A 385 13.17 -2.57 -2.30
CA GLY A 385 12.17 -1.57 -1.93
C GLY A 385 11.83 -1.49 -0.44
N GLN A 386 12.43 -2.35 0.39
CA GLN A 386 12.23 -2.32 1.84
C GLN A 386 12.94 -1.14 2.51
N LEU A 387 14.04 -0.66 1.94
CA LEU A 387 14.73 0.52 2.43
C LEU A 387 14.82 1.56 1.31
N VAL A 388 14.32 2.76 1.57
CA VAL A 388 14.56 3.92 0.71
C VAL A 388 15.34 4.95 1.48
N ILE A 389 16.52 5.31 0.97
CA ILE A 389 17.34 6.38 1.52
C ILE A 389 17.19 7.57 0.59
N THR A 390 16.83 8.73 1.14
CA THR A 390 16.77 9.98 0.39
C THR A 390 17.67 11.01 1.06
N MET A 391 18.66 11.51 0.34
CA MET A 391 19.48 12.64 0.76
C MET A 391 18.96 13.88 0.04
N LEU A 392 18.49 14.88 0.79
CA LEU A 392 18.02 16.13 0.23
C LEU A 392 19.03 17.24 0.48
N ILE A 393 19.40 17.94 -0.58
CA ILE A 393 20.39 19.01 -0.59
C ILE A 393 19.69 20.33 -0.90
N THR A 394 19.93 21.34 -0.09
CA THR A 394 19.51 22.72 -0.34
C THR A 394 20.72 23.63 -0.42
N VAL A 395 20.62 24.62 -1.31
CA VAL A 395 21.62 25.68 -1.44
C VAL A 395 20.91 27.01 -1.36
N THR A 396 21.24 27.75 -0.31
CA THR A 396 20.71 29.07 0.00
C THR A 396 21.86 30.07 -0.03
N VAL A 397 21.70 31.15 -0.79
CA VAL A 397 22.59 32.31 -0.74
C VAL A 397 21.82 33.44 -0.08
N LEU A 398 22.31 33.92 1.06
CA LEU A 398 21.69 35.00 1.83
C LEU A 398 22.77 35.95 2.32
N HIS A 399 22.69 37.22 1.95
CA HIS A 399 23.56 38.30 2.44
C HIS A 399 25.04 37.88 2.59
N GLU A 400 25.72 37.68 1.45
CA GLU A 400 27.11 37.23 1.38
C GLU A 400 27.39 35.87 2.06
N THR A 401 26.39 35.17 2.59
CA THR A 401 26.57 33.84 3.19
C THR A 401 26.04 32.78 2.23
N LEU A 402 26.88 31.79 1.91
CA LEU A 402 26.46 30.58 1.24
C LEU A 402 26.21 29.50 2.30
N ARG A 403 24.97 29.01 2.34
CA ARG A 403 24.56 27.88 3.18
C ARG A 403 24.14 26.70 2.31
N ILE A 404 24.82 25.59 2.51
CA ILE A 404 24.50 24.29 1.93
C ILE A 404 24.06 23.38 3.08
N GLU A 405 22.85 22.83 2.97
CA GLU A 405 22.31 21.89 3.95
C GLU A 405 22.00 20.56 3.26
N VAL A 406 22.48 19.48 3.88
CA VAL A 406 22.24 18.11 3.43
C VAL A 406 21.51 17.39 4.54
N THR A 407 20.35 16.82 4.21
CA THR A 407 19.49 16.13 5.17
C THR A 407 19.24 14.69 4.73
N GLY A 408 19.47 13.75 5.65
CA GLY A 408 19.23 12.34 5.41
C GLY A 408 17.84 11.93 5.86
N HIS A 409 17.08 11.32 4.96
CA HIS A 409 15.78 10.71 5.22
C HIS A 409 15.86 9.21 4.94
N ALA A 410 15.17 8.42 5.76
CA ALA A 410 15.11 6.97 5.60
C ALA A 410 13.69 6.46 5.80
N LEU A 411 13.19 5.76 4.78
CA LEU A 411 11.93 5.04 4.81
C LEU A 411 12.22 3.55 5.04
N GLY A 412 11.91 3.07 6.24
CA GLY A 412 12.15 1.68 6.64
C GLY A 412 11.14 0.69 6.05
N PRO A 413 11.27 -0.61 6.36
CA PRO A 413 10.51 -1.69 5.71
C PRO A 413 9.01 -1.57 5.92
N VAL A 414 8.24 -2.27 5.10
CA VAL A 414 6.78 -2.37 5.30
C VAL A 414 6.50 -3.13 6.60
N HIS A 415 5.45 -2.75 7.33
CA HIS A 415 5.08 -3.40 8.58
C HIS A 415 4.97 -4.93 8.44
N SER A 416 5.41 -5.67 9.47
CA SER A 416 5.49 -7.15 9.47
C SER A 416 4.15 -7.84 9.19
N LEU A 417 3.03 -7.15 9.46
CA LEU A 417 1.72 -7.59 9.01
C LEU A 417 1.79 -7.98 7.54
N PHE A 418 2.28 -7.10 6.65
CA PHE A 418 2.28 -7.29 5.20
C PHE A 418 3.23 -8.38 4.70
N THR A 419 4.21 -8.81 5.50
CA THR A 419 5.18 -9.86 5.11
C THR A 419 4.82 -11.25 5.65
N SER A 420 3.83 -11.37 6.54
CA SER A 420 3.38 -12.66 7.07
C SER A 420 2.65 -13.49 5.99
N GLY A 421 3.01 -14.77 5.86
CA GLY A 421 2.30 -15.73 5.00
C GLY A 421 1.01 -16.30 5.59
N PRO A 422 0.20 -17.01 4.79
CA PRO A 422 -1.03 -17.64 5.25
C PRO A 422 -0.76 -18.76 6.26
N ALA A 423 -1.26 -18.61 7.49
CA ALA A 423 -1.21 -19.66 8.50
C ALA A 423 -2.39 -20.65 8.36
N ALA A 424 -2.11 -21.95 8.52
CA ALA A 424 -3.16 -22.95 8.62
C ALA A 424 -3.86 -22.84 9.99
N LYS A 425 -5.20 -22.82 10.00
CA LYS A 425 -5.96 -22.91 11.25
C LYS A 425 -5.72 -24.31 11.84
N THR A 426 -5.15 -24.38 13.03
CA THR A 426 -4.88 -25.64 13.71
C THR A 426 -5.56 -25.69 15.07
N LYS A 427 -6.07 -26.86 15.44
CA LYS A 427 -6.60 -27.14 16.77
C LYS A 427 -5.86 -28.32 17.36
N THR A 428 -5.30 -28.13 18.54
CA THR A 428 -4.66 -29.19 19.30
C THR A 428 -5.74 -29.97 20.04
N VAL A 429 -5.92 -31.24 19.69
CA VAL A 429 -6.90 -32.13 20.33
C VAL A 429 -6.13 -33.31 20.94
N PRO A 430 -6.44 -33.74 22.19
CA PRO A 430 -5.86 -34.95 22.75
C PRO A 430 -6.23 -36.16 21.88
N LYS A 431 -5.29 -37.09 21.67
CA LYS A 431 -5.60 -38.32 20.91
C LYS A 431 -6.66 -39.12 21.66
N THR A 432 -7.66 -39.63 20.95
CA THR A 432 -8.80 -40.37 21.52
C THR A 432 -8.38 -41.59 22.36
N VAL A 433 -7.22 -42.19 22.04
CA VAL A 433 -6.72 -43.42 22.70
C VAL A 433 -5.55 -43.13 23.66
N ARG A 434 -4.80 -42.05 23.46
CA ARG A 434 -3.67 -41.65 24.32
C ARG A 434 -3.86 -40.19 24.74
N PHE A 435 -4.65 -39.98 25.79
CA PHE A 435 -5.05 -38.64 26.22
C PHE A 435 -3.88 -37.75 26.70
N TRP A 436 -2.71 -38.34 26.97
CA TRP A 436 -1.46 -37.64 27.29
C TRP A 436 -0.68 -37.17 26.05
N GLU A 437 -1.06 -37.60 24.85
CA GLU A 437 -0.47 -37.14 23.58
C GLU A 437 -1.45 -36.19 22.86
N THR A 438 -0.95 -35.04 22.44
CA THR A 438 -1.73 -34.09 21.63
C THR A 438 -1.52 -34.34 20.13
N LYS A 439 -2.58 -34.16 19.34
CA LYS A 439 -2.51 -34.15 17.87
C LYS A 439 -2.99 -32.80 17.36
N THR A 440 -2.18 -32.18 16.52
CA THR A 440 -2.56 -30.97 15.79
C THR A 440 -3.43 -31.36 14.61
N GLN A 441 -4.72 -30.99 14.66
CA GLN A 441 -5.65 -31.18 13.54
C GLN A 441 -5.77 -29.88 12.75
N LYS A 442 -5.64 -29.97 11.42
CA LYS A 442 -5.93 -28.84 10.52
C LYS A 442 -7.45 -28.64 10.49
N LEU A 443 -7.90 -27.43 10.85
CA LEU A 443 -9.30 -27.03 10.77
C LEU A 443 -9.65 -26.72 9.31
N PRO A 444 -10.94 -26.82 8.93
CA PRO A 444 -11.40 -26.34 7.63
C PRO A 444 -11.00 -24.86 7.44
N LEU A 445 -10.64 -24.52 6.20
CA LEU A 445 -10.16 -23.20 5.83
C LEU A 445 -11.23 -22.12 6.10
N VAL A 446 -12.45 -22.45 5.70
CA VAL A 446 -13.65 -21.63 5.82
C VAL A 446 -14.56 -22.25 6.87
N ASP A 447 -14.87 -21.49 7.92
CA ASP A 447 -15.78 -21.93 8.97
C ASP A 447 -17.24 -21.91 8.46
N ALA A 448 -18.12 -22.73 9.05
CA ALA A 448 -19.53 -22.77 8.63
C ALA A 448 -20.21 -21.38 8.73
N ASP A 449 -19.86 -20.60 9.76
CA ASP A 449 -20.34 -19.23 9.94
C ASP A 449 -19.87 -18.30 8.81
N GLU A 450 -18.67 -18.52 8.29
CA GLU A 450 -18.10 -17.73 7.18
C GLU A 450 -18.78 -18.06 5.85
N VAL A 451 -19.16 -19.33 5.62
CA VAL A 451 -19.96 -19.71 4.44
C VAL A 451 -21.30 -19.00 4.46
N VAL A 452 -21.98 -18.99 5.61
CA VAL A 452 -23.27 -18.28 5.75
C VAL A 452 -23.08 -16.76 5.61
N ARG A 453 -22.00 -16.21 6.18
CA ARG A 453 -21.61 -14.79 6.01
C ARG A 453 -21.52 -14.42 4.54
N LEU A 454 -20.74 -15.18 3.77
CA LEU A 454 -20.52 -14.95 2.34
C LEU A 454 -21.81 -15.12 1.54
N ALA A 455 -22.58 -16.18 1.79
CA ALA A 455 -23.82 -16.45 1.07
C ALA A 455 -24.89 -15.38 1.30
N VAL A 456 -25.04 -14.89 2.53
CA VAL A 456 -26.00 -13.81 2.88
C VAL A 456 -25.53 -12.46 2.34
N ARG A 457 -24.21 -12.22 2.30
CA ARG A 457 -23.62 -10.97 1.81
C ARG A 457 -23.64 -10.87 0.28
N ALA A 458 -23.48 -11.99 -0.42
CA ALA A 458 -23.26 -12.03 -1.87
C ALA A 458 -24.28 -11.22 -2.70
N PRO A 459 -25.60 -11.27 -2.44
CA PRO A 459 -26.59 -10.50 -3.22
C PRO A 459 -26.43 -8.98 -3.11
N PHE A 460 -25.85 -8.50 -2.00
CA PHE A 460 -25.69 -7.06 -1.74
C PHE A 460 -24.35 -6.51 -2.27
N THR A 461 -23.49 -7.35 -2.84
CA THR A 461 -22.17 -6.93 -3.35
C THR A 461 -22.26 -6.02 -4.58
N TRP A 462 -23.39 -6.06 -5.28
CA TRP A 462 -23.67 -5.24 -6.45
C TRP A 462 -23.96 -3.77 -6.10
N TYR A 463 -24.33 -3.51 -4.84
CA TYR A 463 -24.51 -2.16 -4.31
C TYR A 463 -23.63 -1.92 -3.08
N PRO A 464 -22.34 -1.59 -3.31
CA PRO A 464 -21.35 -1.48 -2.25
C PRO A 464 -21.72 -0.55 -1.06
N PRO A 465 -22.43 0.59 -1.23
CA PRO A 465 -22.76 1.47 -0.10
C PRO A 465 -23.59 0.82 1.01
N ILE A 466 -24.51 -0.10 0.67
CA ILE A 466 -25.30 -0.84 1.68
C ILE A 466 -24.38 -1.72 2.53
N LEU A 467 -23.37 -2.35 1.92
CA LEU A 467 -22.42 -3.18 2.65
C LEU A 467 -21.52 -2.37 3.58
N ASP A 468 -21.13 -1.15 3.20
CA ASP A 468 -20.37 -0.27 4.09
C ASP A 468 -21.20 0.16 5.29
N TRP A 469 -22.50 0.42 5.07
CA TRP A 469 -23.42 0.79 6.14
C TRP A 469 -23.75 -0.39 7.08
N LEU A 470 -23.94 -1.60 6.54
CA LEU A 470 -24.25 -2.80 7.32
C LEU A 470 -23.02 -3.37 8.02
N GLY A 471 -21.95 -3.62 7.26
CA GLY A 471 -20.75 -4.36 7.68
C GLY A 471 -19.60 -3.50 8.18
N GLY A 472 -19.64 -2.18 7.93
CA GLY A 472 -18.56 -1.26 8.24
C GLY A 472 -17.55 -1.12 7.10
N LYS A 473 -16.59 -0.22 7.28
CA LYS A 473 -15.57 0.13 6.27
C LYS A 473 -14.21 0.40 6.90
N LEU A 474 -13.16 0.20 6.10
CA LEU A 474 -11.81 0.65 6.41
C LEU A 474 -11.60 2.05 5.82
N THR A 475 -11.17 2.98 6.66
CA THR A 475 -10.76 4.32 6.25
C THR A 475 -9.25 4.41 6.33
N LEU A 476 -8.63 4.80 5.22
CA LEU A 476 -7.19 4.93 5.09
C LEU A 476 -6.68 6.24 5.71
N PRO A 477 -5.42 6.29 6.17
CA PRO A 477 -4.85 7.50 6.75
C PRO A 477 -4.69 8.59 5.69
N GLU A 478 -4.90 9.85 6.08
CA GLU A 478 -4.70 11.02 5.21
C GLU A 478 -3.60 11.96 5.76
N PRO A 479 -2.81 12.60 4.89
CA PRO A 479 -2.75 12.43 3.43
C PRO A 479 -2.24 11.05 3.01
N PHE A 480 -2.97 10.40 2.10
CA PHE A 480 -2.73 9.00 1.77
C PHE A 480 -1.60 8.80 0.75
N GLY A 481 -0.76 7.81 1.04
CA GLY A 481 0.24 7.25 0.15
C GLY A 481 0.58 5.86 0.66
N LEU A 482 0.64 4.92 -0.28
CA LEU A 482 0.56 3.50 0.01
C LEU A 482 1.76 3.03 0.85
N ARG A 483 2.95 3.54 0.54
CA ARG A 483 4.18 3.11 1.23
C ARG A 483 4.34 3.72 2.61
N HIS A 484 4.10 5.02 2.75
CA HIS A 484 4.38 5.73 4.00
C HIS A 484 3.33 5.44 5.08
N ALA A 485 2.09 5.11 4.68
CA ALA A 485 1.02 4.75 5.61
C ALA A 485 1.40 3.58 6.55
N TRP A 486 2.16 2.60 6.03
CA TRP A 486 2.53 1.38 6.75
C TRP A 486 4.04 1.11 6.75
N ALA A 487 4.85 2.16 6.66
CA ALA A 487 6.29 2.06 6.83
C ALA A 487 6.65 1.91 8.31
N ALA A 488 7.50 0.94 8.64
CA ALA A 488 8.14 0.80 9.93
C ALA A 488 9.42 1.63 10.01
N LYS A 489 9.91 1.88 11.23
CA LYS A 489 11.19 2.57 11.45
C LYS A 489 12.35 1.68 10.97
N PRO A 490 13.32 2.21 10.18
CA PRO A 490 14.41 1.43 9.62
C PRO A 490 15.39 0.87 10.66
N TRP A 491 15.51 1.55 11.82
CA TRP A 491 16.50 1.28 12.88
C TRP A 491 16.34 -0.06 13.61
N ARG A 492 15.29 -0.84 13.32
CA ARG A 492 15.13 -2.21 13.85
C ARG A 492 16.07 -3.21 13.18
N HIS A 493 16.55 -2.91 11.96
CA HIS A 493 17.45 -3.77 11.21
C HIS A 493 18.83 -3.12 11.13
N ARG A 494 19.82 -3.70 11.81
CA ARG A 494 21.19 -3.16 11.87
C ARG A 494 21.80 -2.94 10.49
N PHE A 495 21.68 -3.90 9.58
CA PHE A 495 22.25 -3.75 8.24
C PHE A 495 21.61 -2.61 7.44
N MET A 496 20.30 -2.40 7.57
CA MET A 496 19.61 -1.27 6.91
C MET A 496 20.05 0.07 7.49
N ALA A 497 20.30 0.12 8.81
CA ALA A 497 20.85 1.31 9.45
C ALA A 497 22.27 1.59 8.97
N ASP A 498 23.14 0.57 8.93
CA ASP A 498 24.53 0.70 8.47
C ASP A 498 24.59 1.18 7.01
N ASP A 499 23.72 0.68 6.14
CA ASP A 499 23.65 1.10 4.74
C ASP A 499 23.17 2.56 4.60
N ALA A 500 22.23 3.00 5.44
CA ALA A 500 21.79 4.41 5.48
C ALA A 500 22.93 5.34 5.89
N LEU A 501 23.70 4.98 6.91
CA LEU A 501 24.84 5.76 7.39
C LEU A 501 25.97 5.82 6.36
N ARG A 502 26.27 4.70 5.68
CA ARG A 502 27.30 4.64 4.63
C ARG A 502 26.98 5.51 3.42
N ALA A 503 25.70 5.73 3.11
CA ALA A 503 25.28 6.56 1.99
C ALA A 503 25.58 8.05 2.18
N ALA A 504 25.68 8.55 3.42
CA ALA A 504 25.88 9.97 3.66
C ALA A 504 27.28 10.45 3.25
N THR A 505 28.33 9.68 3.55
CA THR A 505 29.71 10.11 3.35
C THR A 505 30.05 10.43 1.88
N PRO A 506 29.73 9.56 0.90
CA PRO A 506 30.00 9.86 -0.51
C PRO A 506 29.25 11.09 -1.02
N VAL A 507 27.98 11.25 -0.60
CA VAL A 507 27.15 12.39 -1.00
C VAL A 507 27.73 13.69 -0.48
N LEU A 508 28.07 13.76 0.80
CA LEU A 508 28.63 14.95 1.42
C LEU A 508 29.96 15.34 0.77
N ARG A 509 30.83 14.37 0.48
CA ARG A 509 32.10 14.60 -0.23
C ARG A 509 31.88 15.20 -1.63
N VAL A 510 30.94 14.64 -2.39
CA VAL A 510 30.61 15.14 -3.73
C VAL A 510 30.01 16.55 -3.68
N VAL A 511 29.07 16.79 -2.75
CA VAL A 511 28.45 18.10 -2.55
C VAL A 511 29.50 19.15 -2.21
N HIS A 512 30.39 18.86 -1.25
CA HIS A 512 31.44 19.79 -0.85
C HIS A 512 32.45 20.04 -1.98
N ALA A 513 32.92 19.00 -2.67
CA ALA A 513 33.86 19.15 -3.78
C ALA A 513 33.27 19.97 -4.94
N ALA A 514 32.02 19.70 -5.30
CA ALA A 514 31.31 20.43 -6.35
C ALA A 514 31.08 21.91 -5.98
N ALA A 515 30.71 22.18 -4.72
CA ALA A 515 30.52 23.53 -4.22
C ALA A 515 31.84 24.33 -4.20
N ILE A 516 32.91 23.77 -3.62
CA ILE A 516 34.23 24.40 -3.56
C ILE A 516 34.75 24.71 -4.96
N ARG A 517 34.54 23.81 -5.92
CA ARG A 517 34.93 24.06 -7.32
C ARG A 517 34.22 25.28 -7.90
N VAL A 518 32.90 25.37 -7.75
CA VAL A 518 32.13 26.53 -8.25
C VAL A 518 32.58 27.82 -7.56
N LEU A 519 32.84 27.77 -6.26
CA LEU A 519 33.34 28.92 -5.50
C LEU A 519 34.72 29.40 -6.01
N ASN A 520 35.65 28.47 -6.23
CA ASN A 520 36.97 28.78 -6.79
C ASN A 520 36.87 29.38 -8.20
N ASP A 521 36.04 28.77 -9.07
CA ASP A 521 35.84 29.23 -10.44
C ASP A 521 35.23 30.65 -10.50
N ASN A 522 34.51 31.07 -9.45
CA ASN A 522 33.92 32.41 -9.32
C ASN A 522 34.76 33.38 -8.47
N GLY A 523 35.98 33.01 -8.07
CA GLY A 523 36.92 33.90 -7.36
C GLY A 523 36.68 34.05 -5.86
N VAL A 524 36.00 33.11 -5.21
CA VAL A 524 35.76 33.11 -3.75
C VAL A 524 36.92 32.43 -3.01
N ASN A 525 37.31 32.96 -1.85
CA ASN A 525 38.26 32.32 -0.95
C ASN A 525 37.65 31.07 -0.30
N THR A 526 38.19 29.89 -0.64
CA THR A 526 37.68 28.60 -0.16
C THR A 526 38.40 28.04 1.06
N GLU A 527 39.37 28.75 1.65
CA GLU A 527 40.15 28.25 2.79
C GLU A 527 39.26 27.93 4.01
N LYS A 528 38.34 28.84 4.36
CA LYS A 528 37.37 28.62 5.45
C LYS A 528 36.44 27.44 5.16
N PHE A 529 35.94 27.34 3.92
CA PHE A 529 35.10 26.23 3.47
C PHE A 529 35.84 24.88 3.53
N GLY A 530 37.12 24.84 3.17
CA GLY A 530 37.97 23.64 3.24
C GLY A 530 38.19 23.17 4.69
N ASN A 531 38.44 24.12 5.60
CA ASN A 531 38.62 23.83 7.02
C ASN A 531 37.33 23.28 7.66
N ARG A 532 36.16 23.90 7.41
CA ARG A 532 34.89 23.38 7.93
C ARG A 532 34.44 22.08 7.26
N SER A 533 34.73 21.89 5.97
CA SER A 533 34.50 20.62 5.28
C SER A 533 35.29 19.46 5.91
N SER A 534 36.54 19.73 6.33
CA SER A 534 37.38 18.75 7.02
C SER A 534 36.83 18.40 8.41
N ALA A 535 36.34 19.40 9.16
CA ALA A 535 35.68 19.18 10.45
C ALA A 535 34.35 18.40 10.30
N LEU A 536 33.52 18.75 9.33
CA LEU A 536 32.27 18.04 9.01
C LEU A 536 32.54 16.58 8.60
N SER A 537 33.64 16.32 7.88
CA SER A 537 34.03 14.96 7.52
C SER A 537 34.33 14.08 8.74
N GLY A 538 34.82 14.66 9.84
CA GLY A 538 34.95 13.98 11.13
C GLY A 538 33.59 13.70 11.77
N ALA A 539 32.70 14.69 11.80
CA ALA A 539 31.35 14.55 12.38
C ALA A 539 30.47 13.52 11.62
N VAL A 540 30.74 13.27 10.34
CA VAL A 540 30.06 12.25 9.53
C VAL A 540 30.46 10.83 9.94
N GLN A 541 31.67 10.63 10.48
CA GLN A 541 32.12 9.32 10.95
C GLN A 541 31.38 8.86 12.22
N ASP A 542 30.89 9.81 13.02
CA ASP A 542 30.10 9.57 14.24
C ASP A 542 28.58 9.76 14.03
N ALA A 543 28.09 9.65 12.79
CA ALA A 543 26.68 9.86 12.50
C ALA A 543 25.78 8.85 13.23
N SER A 544 25.12 9.29 14.31
CA SER A 544 24.09 8.53 15.02
C SER A 544 22.68 8.98 14.59
N PRO A 545 21.72 8.06 14.40
CA PRO A 545 20.36 8.44 14.04
C PRO A 545 19.66 9.22 15.16
N GLY A 546 19.38 10.50 14.90
CA GLY A 546 18.65 11.39 15.80
C GLY A 546 17.17 11.55 15.42
N LYS A 547 16.36 12.07 16.34
CA LYS A 547 15.00 12.57 16.03
C LYS A 547 15.09 14.02 15.56
N ALA A 548 15.58 14.24 14.35
CA ALA A 548 15.93 15.59 13.88
C ALA A 548 14.73 16.55 13.68
N ASP A 549 13.51 16.01 13.56
CA ASP A 549 12.29 16.81 13.34
C ASP A 549 11.49 17.10 14.62
N LEU A 550 11.89 16.51 15.77
CA LEU A 550 11.35 16.86 17.08
C LEU A 550 12.22 17.95 17.68
N TYR A 551 11.74 19.19 17.59
CA TYR A 551 12.29 20.29 18.37
C TYR A 551 11.73 20.17 19.79
N ASP A 552 12.47 19.53 20.69
CA ASP A 552 12.21 19.59 22.12
C ASP A 552 12.65 20.99 22.60
N ALA A 553 11.80 22.00 22.36
CA ALA A 553 11.99 23.39 22.78
C ALA A 553 11.44 23.63 24.20
#